data_AF-A0A7K0ICZ6-F1
#
_entry.id   AF-A0A7K0ICZ6-F1
#
_cell.length_a   1.000
_cell.length_b   1.000
_cell.length_c   1.000
_cell.angle_alpha   90.00
_cell.angle_beta   90.00
_cell.angle_gamma   90.00
#
_symmetry.space_group_name_H-M   'P 1'
#
loop_
_entity.id
_entity.type
_entity.pdbx_description
1 polymer ?
#
loop_
_entity_poly.entity_id
_entity_poly.type
_entity_poly.pdbx_seq_one_letter_code
_entity_poly.pdbx_strand_id
1 'polypeptide(L)'
;LEKAGRIRRVSGELAFDAAAYEALEQAAVALLRAQGGATAAELRDAMGTTRKYAIPLLEHFDAQGVTRRDGDLRVLGPKRA
;
A
#
# COMPACT_ATOMS: atom_id res chain seq x y z
N LEU A 1 -3.68 5.37 22.62
CA LEU A 1 -3.23 4.61 21.44
C LEU A 1 -2.50 5.49 20.40
N GLU A 2 -2.88 6.77 20.20
CA GLU A 2 -2.19 7.68 19.27
C GLU A 2 -0.80 8.19 19.72
N LYS A 3 -0.51 8.29 21.03
CA LYS A 3 0.75 8.89 21.54
C LYS A 3 2.03 8.05 21.35
N ALA A 4 1.97 6.86 20.74
CA ALA A 4 3.10 5.95 20.62
C ALA A 4 3.54 5.65 19.17
N GLY A 5 3.03 6.38 18.17
CA GLY A 5 3.33 6.12 16.75
C GLY A 5 2.77 4.80 16.22
N ARG A 6 1.85 4.16 16.95
CA ARG A 6 1.27 2.85 16.65
C ARG A 6 0.13 2.89 15.64
N ILE A 7 -0.24 4.06 15.14
CA ILE A 7 -1.33 4.21 14.18
C ILE A 7 -0.80 4.97 12.96
N ARG A 8 -1.03 4.43 11.77
CA ARG A 8 -0.75 5.07 10.48
C ARG A 8 -2.08 5.47 9.84
N ARG A 9 -2.29 6.79 9.73
CA ARG A 9 -3.48 7.34 9.08
C ARG A 9 -3.28 7.33 7.57
N VAL A 10 -4.18 6.66 6.87
CA VAL A 10 -4.16 6.46 5.42
C VAL A 10 -5.08 7.46 4.73
N SER A 11 -6.25 7.72 5.30
CA SER A 11 -7.18 8.76 4.87
C SER A 11 -7.85 9.42 6.09
N GLY A 12 -8.78 10.37 5.87
CA GLY A 12 -9.55 10.97 6.95
C GLY A 12 -10.32 9.95 7.81
N GLU A 13 -10.79 8.87 7.18
CA GLU A 13 -11.65 7.85 7.79
C GLU A 13 -10.95 6.52 8.07
N LEU A 14 -9.75 6.31 7.51
CA LEU A 14 -9.04 5.02 7.60
C LEU A 14 -7.66 5.19 8.24
N ALA A 15 -7.41 4.39 9.26
CA ALA A 15 -6.11 4.26 9.89
C ALA A 15 -5.83 2.78 10.23
N PHE A 16 -4.56 2.42 10.22
CA PHE A 16 -4.08 1.08 10.51
C PHE A 16 -3.19 1.09 11.74
N ASP A 17 -3.09 -0.04 12.43
CA ASP A 17 -1.96 -0.28 13.32
C ASP A 17 -0.64 -0.18 12.51
N ALA A 18 0.42 0.33 13.13
CA ALA A 18 1.69 0.57 12.46
C ALA A 18 2.33 -0.73 11.93
N ALA A 19 2.28 -1.83 12.70
CA ALA A 19 2.84 -3.09 12.25
C ALA A 19 2.01 -3.69 11.11
N ALA A 20 0.68 -3.55 11.17
CA ALA A 20 -0.20 -3.95 10.07
C ALA A 20 0.08 -3.14 8.80
N TYR A 21 0.25 -1.82 8.91
CA TYR A 21 0.61 -0.96 7.78
C TYR A 21 1.93 -1.39 7.14
N GLU A 22 2.97 -1.63 7.96
CA GLU A 22 4.28 -2.05 7.49
C GLU A 22 4.23 -3.40 6.77
N ALA A 23 3.48 -4.37 7.30
CA ALA A 23 3.29 -5.68 6.65
C ALA A 23 2.58 -5.54 5.29
N LEU A 24 1.56 -4.69 5.20
CA LEU A 24 0.83 -4.44 3.95
C LEU A 24 1.73 -3.75 2.91
N GLU A 25 2.53 -2.77 3.33
CA GLU A 25 3.50 -2.11 2.46
C GLU A 25 4.55 -3.11 1.95
N GLN A 26 5.08 -3.95 2.84
CA GLN A 26 6.06 -4.98 2.47
C GLN A 26 5.49 -5.97 1.46
N ALA A 27 4.26 -6.44 1.64
CA ALA A 27 3.60 -7.36 0.71
C ALA A 27 3.43 -6.73 -0.68
N ALA A 28 2.96 -5.48 -0.74
CA ALA A 28 2.82 -4.75 -2.00
C ALA A 28 4.17 -4.54 -2.70
N VAL A 29 5.19 -4.07 -1.97
CA VAL A 29 6.53 -3.84 -2.51
C VAL A 29 7.18 -5.14 -2.98
N ALA A 30 7.02 -6.25 -2.25
CA ALA A 30 7.55 -7.55 -2.63
C ALA A 30 6.96 -8.04 -3.96
N LEU A 31 5.63 -7.94 -4.13
CA LEU A 31 4.96 -8.30 -5.38
C LEU A 31 5.47 -7.46 -6.55
N LEU A 32 5.56 -6.14 -6.36
CA LEU A 32 6.00 -5.21 -7.41
C LEU A 32 7.47 -5.42 -7.79
N ARG A 33 8.35 -5.78 -6.82
CA ARG A 33 9.74 -6.17 -7.12
C ARG A 33 9.81 -7.45 -7.92
N ALA A 34 8.96 -8.42 -7.63
CA ALA A 34 8.96 -9.71 -8.31
C ALA A 34 8.41 -9.62 -9.75
N GLN A 35 7.41 -8.78 -9.99
CA GLN A 35 6.67 -8.75 -11.26
C GLN A 35 6.92 -7.50 -12.11
N GLY A 36 7.55 -6.46 -11.57
CA GLY A 36 7.75 -5.17 -12.24
C GLY A 36 6.51 -4.26 -12.25
N GLY A 37 5.32 -4.84 -12.16
CA GLY A 37 4.05 -4.13 -12.00
C GLY A 37 2.91 -5.09 -11.66
N ALA A 38 1.86 -4.58 -11.00
CA ALA A 38 0.70 -5.37 -10.60
C ALA A 38 -0.58 -4.53 -10.61
N THR A 39 -1.71 -5.16 -10.91
CA THR A 39 -3.03 -4.53 -10.84
C THR A 39 -3.42 -4.24 -9.38
N ALA A 40 -4.38 -3.35 -9.18
CA ALA A 40 -4.97 -3.13 -7.86
C ALA A 40 -5.59 -4.41 -7.26
N ALA A 41 -6.00 -5.37 -8.11
CA ALA A 41 -6.55 -6.63 -7.68
C ALA A 41 -5.48 -7.57 -7.11
N GLU A 42 -4.38 -7.75 -7.83
CA GLU A 42 -3.26 -8.57 -7.37
C GLU A 42 -2.61 -8.00 -6.11
N LEU A 43 -2.46 -6.67 -6.03
CA LEU A 43 -1.95 -6.01 -4.83
C LEU A 43 -2.86 -6.20 -3.62
N ARG A 44 -4.18 -6.11 -3.81
CA ARG A 44 -5.15 -6.42 -2.75
C ARG A 44 -4.98 -7.86 -2.26
N ASP A 45 -4.88 -8.80 -3.19
CA ASP A 45 -4.81 -10.23 -2.87
C ASP A 45 -3.48 -10.55 -2.15
N ALA A 46 -2.36 -9.96 -2.59
CA ALA A 46 -1.07 -10.07 -1.92
C ALA A 46 -1.07 -9.45 -0.51
N MET A 47 -1.78 -8.34 -0.32
CA MET A 47 -1.99 -7.71 0.98
C MET A 47 -2.98 -8.48 1.88
N GLY A 48 -3.67 -9.50 1.37
CA GLY A 48 -4.63 -10.30 2.15
C GLY A 48 -5.81 -9.47 2.68
N THR A 49 -6.22 -8.43 1.96
CA THR A 49 -7.27 -7.50 2.42
C THR A 49 -8.40 -7.36 1.41
N THR A 50 -9.43 -6.58 1.75
CA THR A 50 -10.57 -6.32 0.84
C THR A 50 -10.37 -5.03 0.06
N ARG A 51 -11.14 -4.82 -1.02
CA ARG A 51 -11.08 -3.59 -1.83
C ARG A 51 -11.33 -2.32 -1.01
N LYS A 52 -12.21 -2.39 0.00
CA LYS A 52 -12.52 -1.27 0.91
C LYS A 52 -11.25 -0.71 1.58
N TYR A 53 -10.28 -1.57 1.88
CA TYR A 53 -9.03 -1.17 2.53
C TYR A 53 -7.88 -1.01 1.53
N ALA A 54 -7.81 -1.86 0.51
CA ALA A 54 -6.74 -1.84 -0.48
C ALA A 54 -6.74 -0.56 -1.30
N ILE A 55 -7.89 -0.07 -1.77
CA ILE A 55 -7.93 1.10 -2.67
C ILE A 55 -7.41 2.36 -1.98
N PRO A 56 -7.92 2.77 -0.80
CA PRO A 56 -7.38 3.94 -0.11
C PRO A 56 -5.91 3.77 0.31
N LEU A 57 -5.50 2.55 0.65
CA LEU A 57 -4.11 2.27 1.01
C LEU A 57 -3.17 2.40 -0.20
N LEU A 58 -3.57 1.91 -1.37
CA LEU A 58 -2.81 2.05 -2.60
C LEU A 58 -2.72 3.51 -3.06
N GLU A 59 -3.82 4.28 -2.94
CA GLU A 59 -3.81 5.73 -3.19
C GLU A 59 -2.86 6.45 -2.24
N HIS A 60 -2.82 6.03 -0.96
CA HIS A 60 -1.89 6.56 0.01
C HIS A 60 -0.44 6.18 -0.33
N PHE A 61 -0.17 4.95 -0.74
CA PHE A 61 1.17 4.55 -1.22
C PHE A 61 1.61 5.34 -2.46
N ASP A 62 0.69 5.61 -3.37
CA ASP A 62 0.93 6.47 -4.54
C ASP A 62 1.32 7.89 -4.08
N ALA A 63 0.54 8.48 -3.15
CA ALA A 63 0.81 9.81 -2.59
C ALA A 63 2.13 9.88 -1.80
N GLN A 64 2.54 8.78 -1.17
CA GLN A 64 3.82 8.66 -0.45
C GLN A 64 5.00 8.31 -1.37
N GLY A 65 4.77 8.11 -2.67
CA GLY A 65 5.78 7.71 -3.64
C GLY A 65 6.32 6.28 -3.44
N VAL A 66 5.62 5.44 -2.67
CA VAL A 66 5.93 4.00 -2.50
C VAL A 66 5.58 3.24 -3.77
N THR A 67 4.44 3.58 -4.38
CA THR A 67 3.97 3.07 -5.67
C THR A 67 3.73 4.22 -6.64
N ARG A 68 3.55 3.89 -7.92
CA ARG A 68 3.08 4.82 -8.94
C ARG A 68 2.14 4.09 -9.88
N ARG A 69 1.06 4.74 -10.32
CA ARG A 69 0.19 4.19 -11.38
C ARG A 69 0.88 4.31 -12.74
N ASP A 70 0.76 3.25 -13.53
CA ASP A 70 1.22 3.15 -14.91
C ASP A 70 0.13 2.43 -15.71
N GLY A 71 -0.80 3.22 -16.27
CA GLY A 71 -2.06 2.72 -16.83
C GLY A 71 -2.89 1.96 -15.78
N ASP A 72 -3.21 0.70 -16.09
CA ASP A 72 -3.98 -0.19 -15.21
C ASP A 72 -3.15 -0.86 -14.12
N LEU A 73 -1.81 -0.76 -14.22
CA LEU A 73 -0.88 -1.31 -13.26
C LEU A 73 -0.44 -0.25 -12.25
N ARG A 74 0.09 -0.74 -11.13
CA ARG A 74 0.99 0.00 -10.26
C ARG A 74 2.38 -0.62 -10.38
N VAL A 75 3.38 0.24 -10.30
CA VAL A 75 4.80 -0.13 -10.27
C VAL A 75 5.45 0.50 -9.04
N LEU A 76 6.71 0.13 -8.75
CA LEU A 76 7.46 0.76 -7.66
C LEU A 76 7.63 2.26 -7.90
N GLY A 77 7.33 3.02 -6.85
CA GLY A 77 7.52 4.46 -6.83
C GLY A 77 8.95 4.85 -6.44
N PRO A 78 9.31 6.13 -6.59
CA PRO A 78 10.68 6.63 -6.38
C PRO A 78 11.20 6.42 -4.95
N LYS A 79 10.33 6.24 -3.95
CA LYS A 79 10.74 5.98 -2.56
C LYS A 79 11.25 4.53 -2.34
N ARG A 80 11.03 3.65 -3.31
CA ARG A 80 11.31 2.21 -3.25
C ARG A 80 12.05 1.66 -4.47
N ALA A 81 12.31 2.53 -5.47
CA ALA A 81 13.07 2.26 -6.69
C ALA A 81 14.53 1.91 -6.39
#